data_AF-A0A8T4ESA4-F1
#
_entry.id   AF-A0A8T4ESA4-F1
#
_cell.length_a   1.000
_cell.length_b   1.000
_cell.length_c   1.000
_cell.angle_alpha   90.00
_cell.angle_beta   90.00
_cell.angle_gamma   90.00
#
_symmetry.space_group_name_H-M   'P 1'
#
loop_
_entity.id
_entity.type
_entity.pdbx_description
1 polymer ?
#
loop_
_entity_poly.entity_id
_entity_poly.type
_entity_poly.pdbx_seq_one_letter_code
_entity_poly.pdbx_strand_id
1 'polypeptide(L)'
;MNKKAMLHMEGKDYLSGLVGLIVLAAGAIPLLEMLNILNLGFSKILSASWFSSSVPFILAFLGFYLAIESIIELTNSNSIGWMSFMIGGAIMLIGLLVALEKFGIGPGLFGFEIPQMLYYIIFVIEGLFLIIAMWSMEL
;
A
#
# COMPACT_ATOMS: atom_id res chain seq x y z
N MET A 1 -3.05 -16.37 -22.52
CA MET A 1 -3.62 -15.00 -22.47
C MET A 1 -4.55 -14.79 -23.65
N ASN A 2 -5.82 -14.56 -23.39
CA ASN A 2 -6.85 -14.43 -24.43
C ASN A 2 -6.82 -12.98 -24.97
N LYS A 3 -6.56 -12.77 -26.27
CA LYS A 3 -6.47 -11.42 -26.88
C LYS A 3 -7.73 -10.56 -26.69
N LYS A 4 -8.87 -11.18 -26.32
CA LYS A 4 -10.12 -10.50 -26.02
C LYS A 4 -10.16 -9.84 -24.62
N ALA A 5 -9.36 -10.31 -23.67
CA ALA A 5 -9.31 -9.72 -22.32
C ALA A 5 -8.72 -8.30 -22.38
N MET A 6 -7.52 -8.16 -22.98
CA MET A 6 -6.84 -6.86 -23.19
C MET A 6 -7.67 -5.77 -23.88
N LEU A 7 -8.71 -6.12 -24.64
CA LEU A 7 -9.55 -5.15 -25.35
C LEU A 7 -10.61 -4.48 -24.45
N HIS A 8 -10.76 -4.93 -23.20
CA HIS A 8 -11.75 -4.42 -22.24
C HIS A 8 -11.14 -3.94 -20.90
N MET A 9 -9.83 -3.64 -20.84
CA MET A 9 -9.29 -2.92 -19.68
C MET A 9 -9.82 -1.50 -19.65
N GLU A 10 -10.48 -1.12 -18.55
CA GLU A 10 -10.89 0.25 -18.30
C GLU A 10 -9.67 1.08 -17.87
N GLY A 11 -9.71 2.40 -18.10
CA GLY A 11 -8.60 3.29 -17.72
C GLY A 11 -8.24 3.22 -16.23
N LYS A 12 -9.18 2.83 -15.37
CA LYS A 12 -8.99 2.62 -13.93
C LYS A 12 -8.09 1.41 -13.64
N ASP A 13 -8.11 0.37 -14.49
CA ASP A 13 -7.37 -0.87 -14.27
C ASP A 13 -5.88 -0.61 -14.50
N TYR A 14 -5.55 0.10 -15.58
CA TYR A 14 -4.19 0.57 -15.86
C TYR A 14 -3.65 1.50 -14.77
N LEU A 15 -4.51 2.36 -14.22
CA LEU A 15 -4.14 3.24 -13.12
C LEU A 15 -3.80 2.41 -11.86
N SER A 16 -4.62 1.42 -11.52
CA SER A 16 -4.36 0.50 -10.40
C SER A 16 -3.02 -0.22 -10.58
N GLY A 17 -2.73 -0.75 -11.78
CA GLY A 17 -1.45 -1.39 -12.07
C GLY A 17 -0.24 -0.45 -11.97
N LEU A 18 -0.38 0.79 -12.46
CA LEU A 18 0.68 1.80 -12.36
C LEU A 18 0.93 2.19 -10.89
N VAL A 19 -0.12 2.43 -10.11
CA VAL A 19 -0.02 2.71 -8.67
C VAL A 19 0.60 1.52 -7.96
N GLY A 20 0.17 0.30 -8.29
CA GLY A 20 0.73 -0.94 -7.77
C GLY A 20 2.23 -1.09 -8.03
N LEU A 21 2.70 -0.75 -9.23
CA LEU A 21 4.13 -0.74 -9.56
C LEU A 21 4.91 0.30 -8.75
N ILE A 22 4.37 1.50 -8.57
CA ILE A 22 5.02 2.55 -7.78
C ILE A 22 5.13 2.13 -6.32
N VAL A 23 4.03 1.62 -5.73
CA VAL A 23 3.99 1.14 -4.35
C VAL A 23 4.91 -0.06 -4.16
N LEU A 24 4.91 -1.02 -5.10
CA LEU A 24 5.81 -2.16 -5.10
C LEU A 24 7.27 -1.71 -5.13
N ALA A 25 7.64 -0.77 -6.01
CA ALA A 25 9.00 -0.23 -6.08
C ALA A 25 9.38 0.49 -4.78
N ALA A 26 8.48 1.28 -4.21
CA ALA A 26 8.68 2.00 -2.96
C ALA A 26 8.86 1.06 -1.75
N GLY A 27 8.35 -0.16 -1.79
CA GLY A 27 8.61 -1.20 -0.78
C GLY A 27 9.82 -2.08 -1.10
N ALA A 28 9.89 -2.63 -2.31
CA ALA A 28 10.87 -3.63 -2.71
C ALA A 28 12.29 -3.07 -2.77
N ILE A 29 12.48 -1.88 -3.35
CA ILE A 29 13.81 -1.27 -3.48
C ILE A 29 14.47 -1.07 -2.11
N PRO A 30 13.86 -0.34 -1.14
CA PRO A 30 14.50 -0.18 0.17
C PRO A 30 14.60 -1.48 0.95
N LEU A 31 13.68 -2.43 0.78
CA LEU A 31 13.80 -3.74 1.42
C LEU A 31 15.03 -4.51 0.92
N LEU A 32 15.26 -4.51 -0.40
CA LEU A 32 16.45 -5.13 -1.01
C LEU A 32 17.74 -4.41 -0.62
N GLU A 33 17.71 -3.08 -0.45
CA GLU A 33 18.84 -2.33 0.10
C GLU A 33 19.11 -2.66 1.57
N MET A 34 18.08 -2.78 2.41
CA MET A 34 18.21 -3.19 3.82
C MET A 34 18.82 -4.59 3.97
N LEU A 35 18.54 -5.48 3.01
CA LEU A 35 19.09 -6.84 2.97
C LEU A 35 20.49 -6.91 2.33
N ASN A 36 21.09 -5.77 1.98
CA ASN A 36 22.37 -5.66 1.27
C ASN A 36 22.41 -6.40 -0.08
N ILE A 37 21.24 -6.59 -0.73
CA ILE A 37 21.14 -7.25 -2.04
C ILE A 37 21.36 -6.23 -3.17
N LEU A 38 20.92 -4.97 -2.97
CA LEU A 38 21.08 -3.86 -3.90
C LEU A 38 21.66 -2.64 -3.18
N ASN A 39 22.29 -1.73 -3.93
CA ASN A 39 22.79 -0.46 -3.41
C ASN A 39 22.62 0.64 -4.47
N LEU A 40 21.41 1.17 -4.58
CA LEU A 40 21.05 2.24 -5.52
C LEU A 40 21.04 3.62 -4.83
N GLY A 41 21.32 3.67 -3.53
CA GLY A 41 21.30 4.89 -2.72
C GLY A 41 19.89 5.42 -2.44
N PHE A 42 18.85 4.63 -2.73
CA PHE A 42 17.44 5.03 -2.55
C PHE A 42 17.07 5.14 -1.07
N SER A 43 17.71 4.32 -0.23
CA SER A 43 17.65 4.39 1.23
C SER A 43 17.97 5.77 1.79
N LYS A 44 18.85 6.57 1.15
CA LYS A 44 19.14 7.94 1.59
C LYS A 44 17.97 8.90 1.34
N ILE A 45 17.24 8.71 0.25
CA ILE A 45 16.06 9.52 -0.08
C ILE A 45 14.89 9.11 0.83
N LEU A 46 14.70 7.81 1.03
CA LEU A 46 13.63 7.26 1.86
C LEU A 46 13.87 7.43 3.38
N SER A 47 15.12 7.61 3.80
CA SER A 47 15.47 7.97 5.17
C SER A 47 15.48 9.48 5.42
N ALA A 48 15.25 10.31 4.38
CA ALA A 48 15.17 11.74 4.57
C ALA A 48 14.01 12.10 5.52
N SER A 49 14.24 13.04 6.44
CA SER A 49 13.28 13.32 7.53
C SER A 49 11.91 13.77 7.00
N TRP A 50 11.87 14.46 5.87
CA TRP A 50 10.61 14.88 5.24
C TRP A 50 9.81 13.68 4.70
N PHE A 51 10.49 12.67 4.15
CA PHE A 51 9.85 11.47 3.64
C PHE A 51 9.33 10.62 4.80
N SER A 52 10.18 10.30 5.79
CA SER A 52 9.78 9.54 6.98
C SER A 52 8.69 10.26 7.79
N SER A 53 8.68 11.59 7.78
CA SER A 53 7.61 12.39 8.40
C SER A 53 6.27 12.22 7.69
N SER A 54 6.29 12.02 6.38
CA SER A 54 5.10 11.92 5.52
C SER A 54 4.52 10.49 5.46
N VAL A 55 5.33 9.45 5.73
CA VAL A 55 4.93 8.04 5.61
C VAL A 55 3.60 7.71 6.35
N PRO A 56 3.37 8.12 7.60
CA PRO A 56 2.12 7.79 8.29
C PRO A 56 0.88 8.37 7.62
N PHE A 57 0.98 9.57 7.03
CA PHE A 57 -0.10 10.19 6.27
C PHE A 57 -0.38 9.44 4.97
N ILE A 58 0.68 9.03 4.27
CA ILE A 58 0.57 8.22 3.05
C ILE A 58 -0.09 6.88 3.37
N LEU A 59 0.29 6.22 4.47
CA LEU A 59 -0.32 4.96 4.92
C LEU A 59 -1.79 5.14 5.29
N ALA A 60 -2.13 6.21 6.03
CA ALA A 60 -3.51 6.50 6.38
C ALA A 60 -4.38 6.69 5.11
N PHE A 61 -3.86 7.46 4.14
CA PHE A 61 -4.53 7.72 2.88
C PHE A 61 -4.67 6.45 2.01
N LEU A 62 -3.61 5.66 1.89
CA LEU A 62 -3.63 4.40 1.15
C LEU A 62 -4.59 3.40 1.79
N GLY A 63 -4.55 3.22 3.11
CA GLY A 63 -5.48 2.35 3.82
C GLY A 63 -6.93 2.78 3.64
N PHE A 64 -7.20 4.09 3.66
CA PHE A 64 -8.54 4.63 3.39
C PHE A 64 -8.99 4.36 1.96
N TYR A 65 -8.10 4.58 0.97
CA TYR A 65 -8.38 4.27 -0.43
C TYR A 65 -8.72 2.79 -0.63
N LEU A 66 -7.93 1.88 -0.05
CA LEU A 66 -8.19 0.44 -0.12
C LEU A 66 -9.50 0.04 0.56
N ALA A 67 -9.83 0.67 1.70
CA ALA A 67 -11.11 0.46 2.36
C ALA A 67 -12.29 0.90 1.46
N ILE A 68 -12.14 1.97 0.65
CA ILE A 68 -13.16 2.38 -0.31
C ILE A 68 -13.28 1.39 -1.46
N GLU A 69 -12.17 1.05 -2.12
CA GLU A 69 -12.18 0.09 -3.25
C GLU A 69 -12.76 -1.26 -2.85
N SER A 70 -12.39 -1.75 -1.68
CA SER A 70 -12.93 -3.01 -1.14
C SER A 70 -14.43 -2.94 -0.82
N ILE A 71 -14.99 -1.79 -0.43
CA ILE A 71 -16.45 -1.63 -0.30
C ILE A 71 -17.14 -1.82 -1.67
N ILE A 72 -16.54 -1.31 -2.75
CA ILE A 72 -17.08 -1.48 -4.10
C ILE A 72 -17.04 -2.98 -4.47
N GLU A 73 -15.94 -3.68 -4.20
CA GLU A 73 -15.84 -5.13 -4.43
C GLU A 73 -16.82 -5.94 -3.58
N LEU A 74 -17.05 -5.54 -2.32
CA LEU A 74 -18.01 -6.16 -1.42
C LEU A 74 -19.43 -6.11 -1.96
N THR A 75 -19.81 -5.00 -2.59
CA THR A 75 -21.14 -4.88 -3.23
C THR A 75 -21.33 -5.85 -4.40
N ASN A 76 -20.25 -6.37 -4.98
CA ASN A 76 -20.27 -7.40 -6.03
C ASN A 76 -20.19 -8.83 -5.47
N SER A 77 -20.43 -9.04 -4.17
CA SER A 77 -20.44 -10.35 -3.48
C SER A 77 -19.14 -11.14 -3.52
N ASN A 78 -17.99 -10.47 -3.72
CA ASN A 78 -16.69 -11.13 -3.73
C ASN A 78 -16.14 -11.25 -2.29
N SER A 79 -15.84 -12.48 -1.85
CA SER A 79 -15.24 -12.75 -0.53
C SER A 79 -13.87 -12.09 -0.35
N ILE A 80 -13.17 -11.81 -1.46
CA ILE A 80 -11.88 -11.11 -1.47
C ILE A 80 -12.05 -9.67 -0.95
N GLY A 81 -13.17 -9.02 -1.25
CA GLY A 81 -13.45 -7.65 -0.79
C GLY A 81 -13.44 -7.52 0.74
N TRP A 82 -13.92 -8.52 1.49
CA TRP A 82 -13.85 -8.50 2.96
C TRP A 82 -12.41 -8.51 3.47
N MET A 83 -11.55 -9.30 2.85
CA MET A 83 -10.14 -9.39 3.25
C MET A 83 -9.41 -8.08 2.95
N SER A 84 -9.58 -7.54 1.74
CA SER A 84 -9.02 -6.24 1.34
C SER A 84 -9.52 -5.10 2.24
N PHE A 85 -10.80 -5.12 2.64
CA PHE A 85 -11.36 -4.12 3.55
C PHE A 85 -10.73 -4.18 4.94
N MET A 86 -10.55 -5.37 5.50
CA MET A 86 -9.93 -5.55 6.82
C MET A 86 -8.45 -5.15 6.81
N ILE A 87 -7.72 -5.50 5.75
CA ILE A 87 -6.32 -5.10 5.57
C ILE A 87 -6.22 -3.57 5.40
N GLY A 88 -7.02 -2.98 4.52
CA GLY A 88 -7.06 -1.53 4.29
C GLY A 88 -7.42 -0.75 5.55
N GLY A 89 -8.44 -1.21 6.29
CA GLY A 89 -8.86 -0.63 7.56
C GLY A 89 -7.77 -0.69 8.64
N ALA A 90 -7.05 -1.82 8.75
CA ALA A 90 -5.93 -1.95 9.69
C ALA A 90 -4.77 -1.00 9.32
N ILE A 91 -4.39 -0.94 8.03
CA ILE A 91 -3.36 -0.02 7.53
C ILE A 91 -3.76 1.44 7.79
N MET A 92 -5.02 1.79 7.52
CA MET A 92 -5.57 3.13 7.76
C MET A 92 -5.48 3.49 9.24
N LEU A 93 -5.94 2.62 10.14
CA LEU A 93 -5.90 2.85 11.59
C LEU A 93 -4.47 3.01 12.10
N ILE A 94 -3.55 2.15 11.66
CA ILE A 94 -2.13 2.26 12.00
C ILE A 94 -1.55 3.60 11.53
N GLY A 95 -1.74 3.95 10.26
CA GLY A 95 -1.25 5.20 9.68
C GLY A 95 -1.83 6.43 10.40
N LEU A 96 -3.14 6.39 10.70
CA LEU A 96 -3.84 7.47 11.40
C LEU A 96 -3.35 7.63 12.83
N LEU A 97 -3.19 6.55 13.59
CA LEU A 97 -2.68 6.60 14.97
C LEU A 97 -1.27 7.19 15.01
N VAL A 98 -0.38 6.73 14.15
CA VAL A 98 1.00 7.26 14.06
C VAL A 98 1.01 8.71 13.58
N ALA A 99 0.11 9.10 12.68
CA ALA A 99 -0.01 10.48 12.23
C ALA A 99 -0.52 11.42 13.34
N LEU A 100 -1.52 11.00 14.12
CA LEU A 100 -2.08 11.77 15.23
C LEU A 100 -1.08 11.95 16.37
N GLU A 101 -0.27 10.92 16.66
CA GLU A 101 0.80 10.99 17.65
C GLU A 101 1.80 12.12 17.36
N LYS A 102 2.11 12.38 16.09
CA LYS A 102 3.00 13.48 15.68
C LYS A 102 2.46 14.87 16.06
N PHE A 103 1.15 15.00 16.26
CA PHE A 103 0.52 16.23 16.74
C PHE A 103 0.25 16.20 18.26
N GLY A 104 0.72 15.18 18.97
CA GLY A 104 0.44 14.97 20.39
C GLY A 104 -1.02 14.57 20.67
N ILE A 105 -1.71 13.99 19.68
CA ILE A 105 -3.12 13.58 19.80
C ILE A 105 -3.20 12.06 19.92
N GLY A 106 -3.75 11.57 21.03
CA GLY A 106 -3.98 10.14 21.26
C GLY A 106 -2.72 9.36 21.64
N PRO A 107 -2.83 8.03 21.85
CA PRO A 107 -1.74 7.21 22.36
C PRO A 107 -0.75 6.74 21.28
N GLY A 108 -0.93 7.16 20.02
CA GLY A 108 -0.23 6.56 18.89
C GLY A 108 -0.48 5.06 18.83
N LEU A 109 0.59 4.29 18.70
CA LEU A 109 0.56 2.83 18.82
C LEU A 109 0.89 2.35 20.25
N PHE A 110 0.52 3.12 21.27
CA PHE A 110 0.83 2.83 22.68
C PHE A 110 2.34 2.70 22.94
N GLY A 111 3.14 3.51 22.25
CA GLY A 111 4.60 3.44 22.30
C GLY A 111 5.22 2.29 21.49
N PHE A 112 4.41 1.55 20.72
CA PHE A 112 4.92 0.54 19.79
C PHE A 112 5.45 1.22 18.51
N GLU A 113 6.77 1.23 18.36
CA GLU A 113 7.39 1.66 17.12
C GLU A 113 7.32 0.52 16.09
N ILE A 114 6.61 0.74 14.98
CA ILE A 114 6.61 -0.23 13.88
C ILE A 114 7.99 -0.19 13.21
N PRO A 115 8.71 -1.33 13.15
CA PRO A 115 9.97 -1.44 12.44
C PRO A 115 9.83 -0.98 10.99
N GLN A 116 10.79 -0.20 10.51
CA GLN A 116 10.79 0.32 9.14
C GLN A 116 10.62 -0.78 8.07
N MET A 117 11.18 -1.96 8.35
CA MET A 117 11.06 -3.16 7.52
C MET A 117 9.61 -3.60 7.28
N LEU A 118 8.73 -3.50 8.30
CA LEU A 118 7.33 -3.91 8.16
C LEU A 118 6.57 -3.01 7.19
N TYR A 119 6.86 -1.70 7.17
CA TYR A 119 6.26 -0.81 6.17
C TYR A 119 6.65 -1.19 4.75
N TYR A 120 7.91 -1.56 4.51
CA TYR A 120 8.36 -2.00 3.21
C TYR A 120 7.71 -3.31 2.78
N ILE A 121 7.55 -4.26 3.72
CA ILE A 121 6.84 -5.52 3.46
C ILE A 121 5.37 -5.23 3.09
N ILE A 122 4.70 -4.35 3.83
CA ILE A 122 3.31 -3.95 3.53
C ILE A 122 3.23 -3.33 2.13
N PHE A 123 4.12 -2.41 1.77
CA PHE A 123 4.15 -1.82 0.43
C PHE A 123 4.43 -2.86 -0.67
N VAL A 124 5.28 -3.84 -0.42
CA VAL A 124 5.50 -4.93 -1.39
C VAL A 124 4.23 -5.75 -1.59
N ILE A 125 3.60 -6.20 -0.51
CA ILE A 125 2.37 -7.01 -0.57
C ILE A 125 1.25 -6.22 -1.25
N GLU A 126 1.09 -4.95 -0.88
CA GLU A 126 0.05 -4.09 -1.44
C GLU A 126 0.27 -3.79 -2.93
N GLY A 127 1.51 -3.46 -3.30
CA GLY A 127 1.85 -3.26 -4.70
C GLY A 127 1.57 -4.50 -5.56
N LEU A 128 1.80 -5.70 -5.01
CA LEU A 128 1.42 -6.95 -5.66
C LEU A 128 -0.10 -7.12 -5.78
N PHE A 129 -0.87 -6.81 -4.72
CA PHE A 129 -2.33 -6.89 -4.79
C PHE A 129 -2.93 -5.93 -5.81
N LEU A 130 -2.47 -4.69 -5.88
CA LEU A 130 -2.94 -3.72 -6.88
C LEU A 130 -2.63 -4.15 -8.32
N ILE A 131 -1.45 -4.76 -8.54
CA ILE A 131 -1.09 -5.35 -9.84
C ILE A 131 -1.99 -6.55 -10.14
N ILE A 132 -2.23 -7.45 -9.19
CA ILE A 132 -3.12 -8.60 -9.37
C ILE A 132 -4.55 -8.14 -9.64
N ALA A 133 -5.04 -7.13 -8.93
CA ALA A 133 -6.37 -6.56 -9.10
C ALA A 133 -6.57 -6.02 -10.53
N MET A 134 -5.55 -5.34 -11.10
CA MET A 134 -5.58 -4.92 -12.51
C MET A 134 -5.89 -6.07 -13.47
N TRP A 135 -5.38 -7.28 -13.21
CA TRP A 135 -5.64 -8.45 -14.06
C TRP A 135 -6.90 -9.24 -13.64
N SER A 136 -7.32 -9.12 -12.39
CA SER A 136 -8.47 -9.85 -11.83
C SER A 136 -9.81 -9.22 -12.21
N MET A 137 -9.85 -7.93 -12.54
CA MET A 137 -11.09 -7.25 -12.98
C MET A 137 -11.54 -7.68 -14.39
N GLU A 138 -10.73 -8.46 -15.12
CA GLU A 138 -11.04 -9.01 -16.45
C GLU A 138 -11.56 -10.47 -16.43
N LEU A 139 -11.54 -11.16 -15.28
CA LEU A 139 -11.94 -12.57 -15.13
C LEU A 139 -13.38 -12.72 -14.63
#